data_AF-A0A7G2F8U6-F1
#
_entry.id   AF-A0A7G2F8U6-F1
#
_cell.length_a   1.000
_cell.length_b   1.000
_cell.length_c   1.000
_cell.angle_alpha   90.00
_cell.angle_beta   90.00
_cell.angle_gamma   90.00
#
_symmetry.space_group_name_H-M   'P 1'
#
loop_
_entity.id
_entity.type
_entity.pdbx_description
1 polymer ?
#
loop_
_entity_poly.entity_id
_entity_poly.type
_entity_poly.pdbx_seq_one_letter_code
_entity_poly.pdbx_strand_id
1 'polypeptide(L)'
;MVFKFLLHPHAWLRNKSCRLLNLYFEALAGRKRPECRTLVADSLLEKPSSLFMVAVSLCFQLKEQPTTGNIDVDLLTANIVFAVSSLHSLIGQFDQATHNRFWSSLGEDEQVVFLKAFEVLDAGKGRSTFLALTSGKRTENGDDDVRNVMIGSLLKRMGKIALDMESVQMRVMFNVYKSFASQLNQEECRLYAYKILLPLYKVCEGYTGKIVTDELKQLAEEVRDSIRDKSLGNKMFVEVYSEIRNSLRTKRDKRKREEKLMAVVNPERNAKRKLSDDGDNATPLDLHFISVAGGFRPLNHQTRLLRLMEKVAETYKAKFVVSSSEQGEEDSFLQNATRLSSSLKLPWYTRKKGSGYFREHIKMPFGGSLDVVFVDTGSLKQEVLGGAVNAYMISQLKGLTRILKAVDGDWRIVVGSDPLLAYTLTKEPEEPKRVARTFHQIMTKYGVNLYISEKGCTRGGSNESLTCITVPNQQENQGPTNNSKREREDGFLLHRVTYTINSSGEVIDTKLVKQKGKETI
;
A
#
# COMPACT_ATOMS: atom_id res chain seq x y z
N MET A 1 -9.98 -40.39 -13.18
CA MET A 1 -9.83 -40.13 -11.73
C MET A 1 -10.33 -38.73 -11.40
N VAL A 2 -11.09 -38.61 -10.32
CA VAL A 2 -11.83 -37.39 -9.90
C VAL A 2 -10.93 -36.16 -9.77
N PHE A 3 -9.68 -36.32 -9.33
CA PHE A 3 -8.77 -35.19 -9.18
C PHE A 3 -8.33 -34.52 -10.50
N LYS A 4 -8.54 -35.16 -11.66
CA LYS A 4 -8.32 -34.50 -12.97
C LYS A 4 -9.26 -33.31 -13.18
N PHE A 5 -10.40 -33.30 -12.50
CA PHE A 5 -11.38 -32.21 -12.57
C PHE A 5 -11.08 -31.06 -11.59
N LEU A 6 -10.01 -31.14 -10.78
CA LEU A 6 -9.63 -30.04 -9.88
C LEU A 6 -9.24 -28.77 -10.65
N LEU A 7 -8.76 -28.91 -11.88
CA LEU A 7 -8.39 -27.81 -12.78
C LEU A 7 -9.44 -27.56 -13.87
N HIS A 8 -10.64 -28.15 -13.76
CA HIS A 8 -11.66 -28.02 -14.78
C HIS A 8 -12.16 -26.56 -14.88
N PRO A 9 -12.47 -26.01 -16.07
CA PRO A 9 -12.95 -24.63 -16.22
C PRO A 9 -14.22 -24.31 -15.41
N HIS A 10 -15.10 -25.29 -15.25
CA HIS A 10 -16.37 -25.13 -14.55
C HIS A 10 -16.23 -25.23 -13.02
N ALA A 11 -16.57 -24.16 -12.30
CA ALA A 11 -16.38 -24.05 -10.84
C ALA A 11 -17.14 -25.12 -10.02
N TRP A 12 -18.37 -25.46 -10.42
CA TRP A 12 -19.15 -26.51 -9.74
C TRP A 12 -18.46 -27.88 -9.78
N LEU A 13 -17.85 -28.24 -10.93
CA LEU A 13 -17.09 -29.49 -11.09
C LEU A 13 -15.85 -29.47 -10.19
N ARG A 14 -15.13 -28.34 -10.12
CA ARG A 14 -13.98 -28.17 -9.21
C ARG A 14 -14.38 -28.38 -7.74
N ASN A 15 -15.48 -27.76 -7.31
CA ASN A 15 -15.97 -27.85 -5.93
C ASN A 15 -16.38 -29.29 -5.57
N LYS A 16 -17.21 -29.94 -6.41
CA LYS A 16 -17.60 -31.33 -6.21
C LYS A 16 -16.40 -32.27 -6.18
N SER A 17 -15.42 -32.06 -7.06
CA SER A 17 -14.19 -32.85 -7.09
C SER A 17 -13.34 -32.66 -5.84
N CYS A 18 -13.26 -31.44 -5.31
CA CYS A 18 -12.55 -31.15 -4.06
C CYS A 18 -13.19 -31.85 -2.85
N ARG A 19 -14.54 -31.86 -2.78
CA ARG A 19 -15.29 -32.60 -1.76
C ARG A 19 -15.12 -34.11 -1.86
N LEU A 20 -15.22 -34.66 -3.06
CA LEU A 20 -14.98 -36.09 -3.30
C LEU A 20 -13.54 -36.50 -2.96
N LEU A 21 -12.58 -35.65 -3.27
CA LEU A 21 -11.18 -35.86 -2.89
C LEU A 21 -11.01 -35.88 -1.36
N ASN A 22 -11.70 -35.00 -0.65
CA ASN A 22 -11.67 -34.97 0.81
C ASN A 22 -12.19 -36.29 1.42
N LEU A 23 -13.36 -36.76 0.97
CA LEU A 23 -13.89 -38.07 1.38
C LEU A 23 -12.93 -39.22 1.08
N TYR A 24 -12.23 -39.15 -0.06
CA TYR A 24 -11.20 -40.12 -0.40
C TYR A 24 -10.01 -40.09 0.57
N PHE A 25 -9.53 -38.89 0.92
CA PHE A 25 -8.45 -38.72 1.90
C PHE A 25 -8.85 -39.18 3.31
N GLU A 26 -10.07 -38.89 3.75
CA GLU A 26 -10.61 -39.38 5.03
C GLU A 26 -10.67 -40.91 5.06
N ALA A 27 -11.15 -41.53 3.98
CA ALA A 27 -11.20 -42.98 3.85
C ALA A 27 -9.80 -43.61 3.87
N LEU A 28 -8.80 -42.96 3.27
CA LEU A 28 -7.40 -43.40 3.34
C LEU A 28 -6.82 -43.24 4.74
N ALA A 29 -7.08 -42.12 5.43
CA ALA A 29 -6.62 -41.86 6.78
C ALA A 29 -7.26 -42.80 7.82
N GLY A 30 -8.52 -43.18 7.63
CA GLY A 30 -9.28 -44.05 8.54
C GLY A 30 -8.89 -45.53 8.50
N ARG A 31 -8.14 -45.99 7.48
CA ARG A 31 -7.57 -47.34 7.45
C ARG A 31 -6.44 -47.43 8.47
N LYS A 32 -6.75 -47.83 9.71
CA LYS A 32 -5.77 -48.16 10.76
C LYS A 32 -4.80 -49.26 10.28
N ARG A 33 -3.66 -48.87 9.69
CA ARG A 33 -2.43 -49.69 9.64
C ARG A 33 -1.40 -49.08 10.61
N PRO A 34 -0.56 -49.90 11.25
CA PRO A 34 0.39 -49.41 12.24
C PRO A 34 1.41 -48.50 11.54
N GLU A 35 1.57 -47.31 12.11
CA GLU A 35 2.55 -46.28 11.73
C GLU A 35 2.35 -45.62 10.36
N CYS A 36 2.36 -44.29 10.39
CA CYS A 36 2.06 -43.35 9.31
C CYS A 36 3.07 -43.36 8.13
N ARG A 37 3.66 -44.52 7.82
CA ARG A 37 4.74 -44.68 6.85
C ARG A 37 4.31 -45.34 5.54
N THR A 38 3.13 -45.96 5.43
CA THR A 38 2.69 -46.60 4.16
C THR A 38 1.21 -46.33 3.84
N LEU A 39 0.81 -45.04 3.82
CA LEU A 39 -0.58 -44.63 3.56
C LEU A 39 -1.01 -44.75 2.08
N VAL A 40 -0.06 -44.88 1.15
CA VAL A 40 -0.31 -44.66 -0.30
C VAL A 40 -0.12 -45.92 -1.16
N ALA A 41 0.40 -47.01 -0.59
CA ALA A 41 0.50 -48.30 -1.28
C ALA A 41 -0.91 -48.82 -1.62
N ASP A 42 -1.12 -49.30 -2.84
CA ASP A 42 -2.41 -49.75 -3.40
C ASP A 42 -3.48 -48.66 -3.59
N SER A 43 -3.07 -47.38 -3.67
CA SER A 43 -3.99 -46.24 -3.85
C SER A 43 -3.87 -45.60 -5.24
N LEU A 44 -4.88 -44.83 -5.65
CA LEU A 44 -4.88 -44.06 -6.90
C LEU A 44 -3.80 -42.97 -6.94
N LEU A 45 -3.12 -42.73 -5.81
CA LEU A 45 -2.14 -41.67 -5.60
C LEU A 45 -0.75 -42.22 -5.23
N GLU A 46 -0.50 -43.51 -5.47
CA GLU A 46 0.76 -44.21 -5.16
C GLU A 46 1.99 -43.57 -5.79
N LYS A 47 1.82 -42.90 -6.93
CA LYS A 47 2.91 -42.22 -7.62
C LYS A 47 3.15 -40.80 -7.06
N PRO A 48 4.41 -40.42 -6.74
CA PRO A 48 4.73 -39.05 -6.30
C PRO A 48 4.28 -37.98 -7.29
N SER A 49 4.36 -38.27 -8.59
CA SER A 49 3.87 -37.41 -9.67
C SER A 49 2.38 -37.08 -9.54
N SER A 50 1.56 -38.05 -9.14
CA SER A 50 0.11 -37.89 -8.97
C SER A 50 -0.22 -37.06 -7.74
N LEU A 51 0.42 -37.33 -6.59
CA LEU A 51 0.25 -36.51 -5.38
C LEU A 51 0.72 -35.07 -5.58
N PHE A 52 1.84 -34.87 -6.26
CA PHE A 52 2.34 -33.53 -6.58
C PHE A 52 1.34 -32.76 -7.46
N MET A 53 0.80 -33.39 -8.51
CA MET A 53 -0.27 -32.80 -9.31
C MET A 53 -1.50 -32.41 -8.48
N VAL A 54 -1.92 -33.26 -7.54
CA VAL A 54 -3.06 -32.97 -6.66
C VAL A 54 -2.76 -31.76 -5.77
N ALA A 55 -1.61 -31.73 -5.11
CA ALA A 55 -1.21 -30.61 -4.25
C ALA A 55 -1.12 -29.29 -5.02
N VAL A 56 -0.52 -29.31 -6.22
CA VAL A 56 -0.48 -28.15 -7.13
C VAL A 56 -1.91 -27.72 -7.53
N SER A 57 -2.77 -28.68 -7.86
CA SER A 57 -4.14 -28.39 -8.28
C SER A 57 -4.97 -27.77 -7.17
N LEU A 58 -4.80 -28.20 -5.92
CA LEU A 58 -5.44 -27.60 -4.76
C LEU A 58 -4.95 -26.17 -4.51
N CYS A 59 -3.65 -25.90 -4.69
CA CYS A 59 -3.11 -24.53 -4.61
C CYS A 59 -3.68 -23.63 -5.71
N PHE A 60 -3.88 -24.16 -6.92
CA PHE A 60 -4.54 -23.45 -8.01
C PHE A 60 -6.00 -23.15 -7.68
N GLN A 61 -6.75 -24.14 -7.14
CA GLN A 61 -8.13 -23.91 -6.73
C GLN A 61 -8.26 -22.81 -5.69
N LEU A 62 -7.38 -22.79 -4.69
CA LEU A 62 -7.40 -21.74 -3.66
C LEU A 62 -7.18 -20.34 -4.27
N LYS A 63 -6.34 -20.25 -5.30
CA LYS A 63 -6.10 -19.00 -6.03
C LYS A 63 -7.29 -18.56 -6.88
N GLU A 64 -7.98 -19.48 -7.54
CA GLU A 64 -9.03 -19.17 -8.54
C GLU A 64 -10.47 -19.18 -7.99
N GLN A 65 -10.67 -19.51 -6.71
CA GLN A 65 -12.00 -19.47 -6.12
C GLN A 65 -12.45 -18.01 -5.91
N PRO A 66 -13.64 -17.61 -6.45
CA PRO A 66 -14.17 -16.27 -6.26
C PRO A 66 -14.49 -16.07 -4.79
N THR A 67 -14.11 -14.91 -4.26
CA THR A 67 -14.26 -14.51 -2.85
C THR A 67 -15.71 -14.28 -2.41
N THR A 68 -16.66 -14.49 -3.32
CA THR A 68 -18.11 -14.48 -3.11
C THR A 68 -18.71 -15.86 -2.79
N GLY A 69 -17.98 -16.96 -3.00
CA GLY A 69 -18.40 -18.29 -2.58
C GLY A 69 -18.00 -18.57 -1.14
N ASN A 70 -18.83 -19.29 -0.38
CA ASN A 70 -18.46 -19.75 0.97
C ASN A 70 -17.30 -20.75 0.85
N ILE A 71 -16.06 -20.27 0.96
CA ILE A 71 -14.85 -21.11 0.89
C ILE A 71 -14.81 -21.94 2.17
N ASP A 72 -14.86 -23.27 2.00
CA ASP A 72 -14.71 -24.22 3.09
C ASP A 72 -13.23 -24.29 3.49
N VAL A 73 -12.86 -23.44 4.46
CA VAL A 73 -11.49 -23.29 4.95
C VAL A 73 -10.96 -24.61 5.48
N ASP A 74 -11.75 -25.33 6.27
CA ASP A 74 -11.35 -26.56 6.92
C ASP A 74 -11.13 -27.68 5.90
N LEU A 75 -12.04 -27.82 4.93
CA LEU A 75 -11.91 -28.81 3.87
C LEU A 75 -10.67 -28.56 3.00
N LEU A 76 -10.42 -27.32 2.60
CA LEU A 76 -9.23 -26.99 1.78
C LEU A 76 -7.94 -27.17 2.58
N THR A 77 -7.91 -26.74 3.85
CA THR A 77 -6.78 -26.96 4.73
C THR A 77 -6.49 -28.46 4.87
N ALA A 78 -7.50 -29.28 5.18
CA ALA A 78 -7.35 -30.72 5.35
C ALA A 78 -6.81 -31.39 4.07
N ASN A 79 -7.39 -31.05 2.91
CA ASN A 79 -6.95 -31.61 1.64
C ASN A 79 -5.50 -31.26 1.29
N ILE A 80 -5.11 -30.00 1.49
CA ILE A 80 -3.75 -29.55 1.19
C ILE A 80 -2.75 -30.20 2.16
N VAL A 81 -3.06 -30.22 3.47
CA VAL A 81 -2.21 -30.85 4.48
C VAL A 81 -2.01 -32.32 4.16
N PHE A 82 -3.09 -33.06 3.88
CA PHE A 82 -2.98 -34.48 3.52
C PHE A 82 -2.08 -34.68 2.28
N ALA A 83 -2.36 -33.96 1.19
CA ALA A 83 -1.61 -34.12 -0.05
C ALA A 83 -0.11 -33.81 0.12
N VAL A 84 0.23 -32.73 0.82
CA VAL A 84 1.63 -32.32 1.05
C VAL A 84 2.35 -33.26 2.02
N SER A 85 1.70 -33.67 3.12
CA SER A 85 2.27 -34.62 4.08
C SER A 85 2.48 -36.00 3.47
N SER A 86 1.51 -36.51 2.72
CA SER A 86 1.66 -37.79 2.01
C SER A 86 2.78 -37.72 0.98
N LEU A 87 2.88 -36.62 0.24
CA LEU A 87 3.96 -36.43 -0.73
C LEU A 87 5.34 -36.36 -0.04
N HIS A 88 5.45 -35.64 1.08
CA HIS A 88 6.69 -35.53 1.85
C HIS A 88 7.17 -36.90 2.36
N SER A 89 6.25 -37.70 2.91
CA SER A 89 6.53 -39.05 3.40
C SER A 89 6.94 -39.97 2.25
N LEU A 90 6.19 -39.96 1.15
CA LEU A 90 6.43 -40.82 -0.01
C LEU A 90 7.79 -40.52 -0.66
N ILE A 91 8.11 -39.25 -0.92
CA ILE A 91 9.42 -38.88 -1.49
C ILE A 91 10.56 -39.28 -0.55
N GLY A 92 10.37 -39.15 0.76
CA GLY A 92 11.38 -39.58 1.74
C GLY A 92 11.77 -41.05 1.61
N GLN A 93 10.80 -41.90 1.35
CA GLN A 93 11.03 -43.33 1.16
C GLN A 93 11.73 -43.61 -0.16
N PHE A 94 11.29 -42.94 -1.24
CA PHE A 94 11.89 -43.07 -2.55
C PHE A 94 13.34 -42.57 -2.59
N ASP A 95 13.65 -41.47 -1.91
CA ASP A 95 15.00 -40.89 -1.91
C ASP A 95 15.99 -41.79 -1.16
N GLN A 96 15.56 -42.37 -0.03
CA GLN A 96 16.32 -43.40 0.68
C GLN A 96 16.57 -44.65 -0.18
N ALA A 97 15.59 -45.06 -0.99
CA ALA A 97 15.70 -46.23 -1.85
C ALA A 97 16.52 -46.00 -3.14
N THR A 98 16.52 -44.78 -3.67
CA THR A 98 17.13 -44.46 -4.98
C THR A 98 18.51 -43.80 -4.90
N HIS A 99 19.04 -43.57 -3.68
CA HIS A 99 20.33 -42.91 -3.45
C HIS A 99 20.47 -41.59 -4.24
N ASN A 100 19.47 -40.71 -4.11
CA ASN A 100 19.43 -39.38 -4.73
C ASN A 100 19.35 -39.39 -6.28
N ARG A 101 18.86 -40.49 -6.88
CA ARG A 101 18.63 -40.60 -8.34
C ARG A 101 17.16 -40.49 -8.73
N PHE A 102 16.33 -39.89 -7.87
CA PHE A 102 14.89 -39.76 -8.06
C PHE A 102 14.52 -39.29 -9.48
N TRP A 103 15.00 -38.12 -9.91
CA TRP A 103 14.62 -37.52 -11.20
C TRP A 103 15.03 -38.37 -12.41
N SER A 104 16.19 -39.02 -12.35
CA SER A 104 16.68 -39.92 -13.40
C SER A 104 15.96 -41.28 -13.44
N SER A 105 15.29 -41.66 -12.35
CA SER A 105 14.55 -42.93 -12.26
C SER A 105 13.10 -42.84 -12.77
N LEU A 106 12.62 -41.63 -13.09
CA LEU A 106 11.25 -41.41 -13.54
C LEU A 106 11.00 -41.95 -14.94
N GLY A 107 9.98 -42.79 -15.09
CA GLY A 107 9.46 -43.20 -16.39
C GLY A 107 8.83 -42.04 -17.17
N GLU A 108 8.72 -42.18 -18.49
CA GLU A 108 8.21 -41.13 -19.40
C GLU A 108 6.83 -40.59 -18.98
N ASP A 109 5.90 -41.48 -18.62
CA ASP A 109 4.56 -41.10 -18.16
C ASP A 109 4.59 -40.20 -16.91
N GLU A 110 5.52 -40.45 -15.98
CA GLU A 110 5.64 -39.65 -14.77
C GLU A 110 6.27 -38.29 -15.04
N GLN A 111 7.23 -38.23 -15.97
CA GLN A 111 7.85 -36.98 -16.39
C GLN A 111 6.82 -36.04 -17.02
N VAL A 112 5.91 -36.55 -17.85
CA VAL A 112 4.81 -35.76 -18.44
C VAL A 112 3.91 -35.17 -17.35
N VAL A 113 3.58 -35.96 -16.33
CA VAL A 113 2.75 -35.52 -15.20
C VAL A 113 3.46 -34.45 -14.39
N PHE A 114 4.75 -34.61 -14.06
CA PHE A 114 5.52 -33.59 -13.36
C PHE A 114 5.69 -32.30 -14.15
N LEU A 115 5.97 -32.40 -15.45
CA LEU A 115 6.08 -31.23 -16.32
C LEU A 115 4.80 -30.39 -16.26
N LYS A 116 3.65 -31.05 -16.41
CA LYS A 116 2.34 -30.40 -16.29
C LYS A 116 2.14 -29.78 -14.89
N ALA A 117 2.59 -30.46 -13.84
CA ALA A 117 2.50 -29.95 -12.47
C ALA A 117 3.29 -28.65 -12.30
N PHE A 118 4.53 -28.63 -12.77
CA PHE A 118 5.38 -27.46 -12.68
C PHE A 118 4.84 -26.29 -13.50
N GLU A 119 4.30 -26.54 -14.69
CA GLU A 119 3.65 -25.51 -15.51
C GLU A 119 2.44 -24.87 -14.81
N VAL A 120 1.62 -25.67 -14.11
CA VAL A 120 0.50 -25.14 -13.30
C VAL A 120 1.01 -24.40 -12.06
N LEU A 121 2.06 -24.93 -11.41
CA LEU A 121 2.63 -24.36 -10.19
C LEU A 121 3.32 -23.00 -10.43
N ASP A 122 3.95 -22.79 -11.58
CA ASP A 122 4.55 -21.53 -12.01
C ASP A 122 4.57 -21.45 -13.54
N ALA A 123 3.58 -20.79 -14.14
CA ALA A 123 3.46 -20.67 -15.59
C ALA A 123 4.66 -19.97 -16.26
N GLY A 124 5.42 -19.15 -15.52
CA GLY A 124 6.56 -18.42 -16.08
C GLY A 124 7.87 -19.22 -16.05
N LYS A 125 8.09 -20.03 -15.01
CA LYS A 125 9.38 -20.73 -14.80
C LYS A 125 9.28 -22.24 -14.65
N GLY A 126 8.09 -22.78 -14.41
CA GLY A 126 7.86 -24.19 -14.07
C GLY A 126 8.49 -25.16 -15.06
N ARG A 127 8.23 -24.97 -16.35
CA ARG A 127 8.83 -25.78 -17.42
C ARG A 127 10.36 -25.75 -17.37
N SER A 128 10.96 -24.57 -17.27
CA SER A 128 12.42 -24.43 -17.21
C SER A 128 13.02 -25.06 -15.95
N THR A 129 12.33 -24.97 -14.81
CA THR A 129 12.75 -25.60 -13.56
C THR A 129 12.71 -27.12 -13.68
N PHE A 130 11.64 -27.69 -14.23
CA PHE A 130 11.53 -29.12 -14.43
C PHE A 130 12.62 -29.66 -15.36
N LEU A 131 12.81 -29.01 -16.52
CA LEU A 131 13.84 -29.42 -17.48
C LEU A 131 15.26 -29.34 -16.89
N ALA A 132 15.53 -28.37 -16.01
CA ALA A 132 16.82 -28.30 -15.32
C ALA A 132 17.04 -29.52 -14.41
N LEU A 133 16.02 -29.89 -13.62
CA LEU A 133 16.05 -31.04 -12.70
C LEU A 133 16.25 -32.38 -13.43
N THR A 134 15.65 -32.55 -14.61
CA THR A 134 15.76 -33.80 -15.38
C THR A 134 16.98 -33.84 -16.31
N SER A 135 17.69 -32.72 -16.52
CA SER A 135 18.83 -32.65 -17.46
C SER A 135 20.12 -33.33 -16.98
N GLY A 136 20.17 -33.81 -15.73
CA GLY A 136 21.33 -34.48 -15.15
C GLY A 136 22.55 -33.58 -14.89
N LYS A 137 22.51 -32.29 -15.28
CA LYS A 137 23.55 -31.31 -14.95
C LYS A 137 23.42 -30.92 -13.48
N ARG A 138 24.22 -31.57 -12.63
CA ARG A 138 24.39 -31.17 -11.22
C ARG A 138 24.83 -29.72 -11.17
N THR A 139 24.06 -28.87 -10.50
CA THR A 139 24.55 -27.55 -10.09
C THR A 139 25.68 -27.74 -9.09
N GLU A 140 26.76 -26.95 -9.21
CA GLU A 140 27.97 -27.04 -8.35
C GLU A 140 27.68 -26.85 -6.85
N ASN A 141 26.45 -26.42 -6.49
CA ASN A 141 25.99 -26.24 -5.13
C ASN A 141 24.89 -27.26 -4.77
N GLY A 142 25.32 -28.45 -4.33
CA GLY A 142 24.48 -29.39 -3.57
C GLY A 142 23.53 -30.25 -4.40
N ASP A 143 23.42 -31.52 -4.00
CA ASP A 143 22.28 -32.38 -4.34
C ASP A 143 20.99 -31.62 -4.00
N ASP A 144 20.21 -31.24 -5.01
CA ASP A 144 18.92 -30.57 -4.80
C ASP A 144 17.99 -31.60 -4.16
N ASP A 145 17.93 -31.60 -2.82
CA ASP A 145 17.03 -32.44 -2.03
C ASP A 145 15.63 -32.40 -2.67
N VAL A 146 15.19 -33.55 -3.18
CA VAL A 146 13.96 -33.70 -3.95
C VAL A 146 12.77 -33.18 -3.15
N ARG A 147 12.79 -33.40 -1.83
CA ARG A 147 11.76 -32.90 -0.92
C ARG A 147 11.78 -31.38 -0.87
N ASN A 148 12.96 -30.77 -0.75
CA ASN A 148 13.11 -29.32 -0.76
C ASN A 148 12.65 -28.69 -2.09
N VAL A 149 12.88 -29.35 -3.22
CA VAL A 149 12.40 -28.90 -4.54
C VAL A 149 10.88 -28.98 -4.62
N MET A 150 10.28 -30.14 -4.37
CA MET A 150 8.84 -30.35 -4.53
C MET A 150 8.03 -29.65 -3.45
N ILE A 151 8.27 -29.99 -2.17
CA ILE A 151 7.54 -29.42 -1.04
C ILE A 151 7.88 -27.94 -0.90
N GLY A 152 9.16 -27.58 -1.07
CA GLY A 152 9.55 -26.17 -0.98
C GLY A 152 8.96 -25.30 -2.09
N SER A 153 8.81 -25.80 -3.32
CA SER A 153 8.13 -25.03 -4.38
C SER A 153 6.64 -24.83 -4.09
N LEU A 154 5.96 -25.84 -3.53
CA LEU A 154 4.57 -25.73 -3.05
C LEU A 154 4.44 -24.71 -1.92
N LEU A 155 5.25 -24.82 -0.86
CA LEU A 155 5.22 -23.90 0.28
C LEU A 155 5.54 -22.45 -0.14
N LYS A 156 6.45 -22.27 -1.10
CA LYS A 156 6.76 -20.96 -1.68
C LYS A 156 5.58 -20.40 -2.46
N ARG A 157 4.87 -21.24 -3.24
CA ARG A 157 3.65 -20.83 -3.96
C ARG A 157 2.53 -20.47 -2.99
N MET A 158 2.32 -21.28 -1.96
CA MET A 158 1.36 -21.01 -0.87
C MET A 158 1.65 -19.67 -0.19
N GLY A 159 2.92 -19.38 0.09
CA GLY A 159 3.33 -18.12 0.71
C GLY A 159 3.06 -16.91 -0.18
N LYS A 160 3.22 -17.04 -1.50
CA LYS A 160 2.79 -16.01 -2.45
C LYS A 160 1.27 -15.83 -2.43
N ILE A 161 0.50 -16.91 -2.51
CA ILE A 161 -0.97 -16.88 -2.46
C ILE A 161 -1.45 -16.16 -1.18
N ALA A 162 -0.89 -16.48 -0.02
CA ALA A 162 -1.23 -15.83 1.24
C ALA A 162 -0.99 -14.31 1.22
N LEU A 163 0.13 -13.89 0.63
CA LEU A 163 0.52 -12.47 0.58
C LEU A 163 -0.21 -11.69 -0.54
N ASP A 164 -0.58 -12.34 -1.63
CA ASP A 164 -1.14 -11.68 -2.82
C ASP A 164 -2.68 -11.70 -2.84
N MET A 165 -3.34 -12.66 -2.15
CA MET A 165 -4.81 -12.85 -2.19
C MET A 165 -5.53 -12.28 -0.96
N GLU A 166 -6.84 -12.52 -0.84
CA GLU A 166 -7.68 -12.03 0.25
C GLU A 166 -7.46 -12.77 1.60
N SER A 167 -8.15 -12.30 2.63
CA SER A 167 -8.05 -12.76 4.02
C SER A 167 -8.33 -14.25 4.20
N VAL A 168 -9.28 -14.80 3.43
CA VAL A 168 -9.68 -16.22 3.51
C VAL A 168 -8.55 -17.14 3.05
N GLN A 169 -7.91 -16.84 1.92
CA GLN A 169 -6.78 -17.63 1.41
C GLN A 169 -5.59 -17.56 2.37
N MET A 170 -5.32 -16.39 2.95
CA MET A 170 -4.29 -16.24 3.98
C MET A 170 -4.56 -17.16 5.18
N ARG A 171 -5.81 -17.21 5.66
CA ARG A 171 -6.23 -18.09 6.77
C ARG A 171 -6.00 -19.56 6.44
N VAL A 172 -6.42 -20.03 5.26
CA VAL A 172 -6.19 -21.42 4.81
C VAL A 172 -4.69 -21.74 4.83
N MET A 173 -3.84 -20.86 4.30
CA MET A 173 -2.39 -21.10 4.22
C MET A 173 -1.70 -21.14 5.58
N PHE A 174 -2.11 -20.29 6.52
CA PHE A 174 -1.55 -20.32 7.88
C PHE A 174 -1.96 -21.59 8.64
N ASN A 175 -3.20 -22.04 8.47
CA ASN A 175 -3.65 -23.31 9.03
C ASN A 175 -2.91 -24.50 8.39
N VAL A 176 -2.66 -24.46 7.08
CA VAL A 176 -1.83 -25.47 6.41
C VAL A 176 -0.42 -25.48 6.99
N TYR A 177 0.23 -24.32 7.18
CA TYR A 177 1.57 -24.25 7.77
C TYR A 177 1.61 -24.81 9.19
N LYS A 178 0.63 -24.46 10.03
CA LYS A 178 0.51 -24.97 11.40
C LYS A 178 0.39 -26.50 11.42
N SER A 179 -0.57 -27.04 10.69
CA SER A 179 -0.86 -28.47 10.66
C SER A 179 0.27 -29.27 10.01
N PHE A 180 0.82 -28.79 8.88
CA PHE A 180 1.93 -29.45 8.21
C PHE A 180 3.18 -29.48 9.09
N ALA A 181 3.59 -28.34 9.67
CA ALA A 181 4.78 -28.27 10.53
C ALA A 181 4.66 -29.14 11.80
N SER A 182 3.44 -29.35 12.31
CA SER A 182 3.19 -30.23 13.46
C SER A 182 3.42 -31.71 13.18
N GLN A 183 3.45 -32.11 11.90
CA GLN A 183 3.68 -33.49 11.47
C GLN A 183 5.14 -33.78 11.11
N LEU A 184 6.02 -32.77 11.16
CA LEU A 184 7.42 -32.89 10.80
C LEU A 184 8.29 -33.05 12.04
N ASN A 185 9.39 -33.78 11.92
CA ASN A 185 10.46 -33.72 12.92
C ASN A 185 11.27 -32.41 12.77
N GLN A 186 12.15 -32.14 13.73
CA GLN A 186 12.91 -30.89 13.80
C GLN A 186 13.79 -30.63 12.57
N GLU A 187 14.49 -31.67 12.07
CA GLU A 187 15.35 -31.56 10.89
C GLU A 187 14.55 -31.39 9.60
N GLU A 188 13.44 -32.12 9.45
CA GLU A 188 12.53 -31.96 8.32
C GLU A 188 11.89 -30.56 8.32
N CYS A 189 11.49 -30.05 9.49
CA CYS A 189 10.93 -28.72 9.62
C CYS A 189 11.98 -27.64 9.27
N ARG A 190 13.26 -27.86 9.61
CA ARG A 190 14.36 -26.94 9.27
C ARG A 190 14.48 -26.73 7.75
N LEU A 191 14.33 -27.78 6.95
CA LEU A 191 14.40 -27.70 5.47
C LEU A 191 13.39 -26.70 4.88
N TYR A 192 12.23 -26.57 5.52
CA TYR A 192 11.14 -25.72 5.05
C TYR A 192 10.98 -24.41 5.82
N ALA A 193 11.67 -24.26 6.95
CA ALA A 193 11.47 -23.19 7.92
C ALA A 193 11.48 -21.80 7.28
N TYR A 194 12.47 -21.50 6.42
CA TYR A 194 12.54 -20.20 5.74
C TYR A 194 11.29 -19.93 4.90
N LYS A 195 10.78 -20.94 4.18
CA LYS A 195 9.64 -20.81 3.26
C LYS A 195 8.32 -20.64 4.01
N ILE A 196 8.18 -21.29 5.16
CA ILE A 196 7.00 -21.20 6.03
C ILE A 196 7.01 -19.91 6.85
N LEU A 197 8.14 -19.56 7.46
CA LEU A 197 8.25 -18.41 8.34
C LEU A 197 8.30 -17.07 7.61
N LEU A 198 8.77 -17.01 6.35
CA LEU A 198 8.83 -15.77 5.57
C LEU A 198 7.46 -15.05 5.42
N PRO A 199 6.37 -15.71 4.97
CA PRO A 199 5.07 -15.06 4.90
C PRO A 199 4.54 -14.67 6.28
N LEU A 200 4.72 -15.51 7.31
CA LEU A 200 4.32 -15.21 8.69
C LEU A 200 5.05 -13.97 9.23
N TYR A 201 6.37 -13.90 9.05
CA TYR A 201 7.21 -12.75 9.40
C TYR A 201 6.67 -11.46 8.77
N LYS A 202 6.36 -11.50 7.47
CA LYS A 202 5.85 -10.32 6.78
C LYS A 202 4.50 -9.85 7.33
N VAL A 203 3.63 -10.77 7.76
CA VAL A 203 2.34 -10.42 8.36
C VAL A 203 2.51 -9.87 9.77
N CYS A 204 3.23 -10.57 10.66
CA CYS A 204 3.47 -10.12 12.03
C CYS A 204 4.12 -8.73 12.07
N GLU A 205 5.07 -8.46 11.16
CA GLU A 205 5.88 -7.24 11.16
C GLU A 205 5.30 -6.13 10.25
N GLY A 206 4.15 -6.37 9.60
CA GLY A 206 3.50 -5.36 8.74
C GLY A 206 4.21 -5.07 7.41
N TYR A 207 4.98 -6.02 6.88
CA TYR A 207 5.67 -5.90 5.58
C TYR A 207 4.90 -6.48 4.39
N THR A 208 3.57 -6.64 4.52
CA THR A 208 2.71 -7.15 3.44
C THR A 208 2.39 -6.10 2.38
N GLY A 209 2.44 -4.81 2.72
CA GLY A 209 2.02 -3.73 1.83
C GLY A 209 0.50 -3.60 1.66
N LYS A 210 -0.30 -4.38 2.40
CA LYS A 210 -1.76 -4.33 2.42
C LYS A 210 -2.28 -4.31 3.86
N ILE A 211 -3.48 -3.79 4.07
CA ILE A 211 -4.15 -3.80 5.38
C ILE A 211 -4.48 -5.26 5.73
N VAL A 212 -3.98 -5.72 6.88
CA VAL A 212 -4.28 -7.06 7.42
C VAL A 212 -5.06 -6.86 8.72
N THR A 213 -6.19 -7.56 8.85
CA THR A 213 -7.03 -7.52 10.05
C THR A 213 -6.29 -8.07 11.27
N ASP A 214 -6.59 -7.52 12.46
CA ASP A 214 -5.93 -7.95 13.70
C ASP A 214 -6.08 -9.45 13.96
N GLU A 215 -7.23 -10.05 13.63
CA GLU A 215 -7.45 -11.51 13.73
C GLU A 215 -6.42 -12.34 12.94
N LEU A 216 -6.08 -11.90 11.73
CA LEU A 216 -5.15 -12.62 10.87
C LEU A 216 -3.71 -12.42 11.31
N LYS A 217 -3.41 -11.24 11.87
CA LYS A 217 -2.11 -10.97 12.48
C LYS A 217 -1.91 -11.84 13.72
N GLN A 218 -2.94 -11.93 14.57
CA GLN A 218 -2.93 -12.82 15.73
C GLN A 218 -2.76 -14.28 15.29
N LEU A 219 -3.51 -14.75 14.28
CA LEU A 219 -3.32 -16.08 13.72
C LEU A 219 -1.89 -16.33 13.22
N ALA A 220 -1.28 -15.35 12.54
CA ALA A 220 0.10 -15.46 12.08
C ALA A 220 1.10 -15.59 13.25
N GLU A 221 0.90 -14.81 14.33
CA GLU A 221 1.70 -14.87 15.55
C GLU A 221 1.55 -16.21 16.26
N GLU A 222 0.32 -16.70 16.42
CA GLU A 222 0.02 -18.01 17.00
C GLU A 222 0.67 -19.16 16.21
N VAL A 223 0.60 -19.10 14.87
CA VAL A 223 1.21 -20.12 14.00
C VAL A 223 2.73 -20.05 14.08
N ARG A 224 3.32 -18.85 14.02
CA ARG A 224 4.77 -18.63 14.17
C ARG A 224 5.27 -19.19 15.50
N ASP A 225 4.58 -18.88 16.58
CA ASP A 225 4.97 -19.29 17.93
C ASP A 225 4.76 -20.80 18.13
N SER A 226 3.68 -21.37 17.60
CA SER A 226 3.50 -22.83 17.58
C SER A 226 4.63 -23.54 16.83
N ILE A 227 5.11 -23.00 15.71
CA ILE A 227 6.21 -23.58 14.94
C ILE A 227 7.54 -23.45 15.71
N ARG A 228 7.78 -22.31 16.36
CA ARG A 228 8.94 -22.09 17.24
C ARG A 228 8.97 -23.11 18.37
N ASP A 229 7.87 -23.23 19.09
CA ASP A 229 7.81 -23.95 20.36
C ASP A 229 7.68 -25.47 20.17
N LYS A 230 6.97 -25.92 19.13
CA LYS A 230 6.65 -27.36 18.94
C LYS A 230 7.47 -28.06 17.86
N SER A 231 7.94 -27.34 16.83
CA SER A 231 8.56 -27.97 15.65
C SER A 231 10.05 -27.67 15.50
N LEU A 232 10.48 -26.40 15.59
CA LEU A 232 11.86 -25.99 15.31
C LEU A 232 12.75 -25.88 16.55
N GLY A 233 12.18 -25.46 17.69
CA GLY A 233 12.93 -25.04 18.86
C GLY A 233 13.54 -23.64 18.73
N ASN A 234 13.78 -23.00 19.87
CA ASN A 234 14.18 -21.58 19.95
C ASN A 234 15.46 -21.24 19.17
N LYS A 235 16.50 -22.07 19.29
CA LYS A 235 17.80 -21.79 18.65
C LYS A 235 17.66 -21.71 17.13
N MET A 236 17.11 -22.75 16.51
CA MET A 236 16.93 -22.82 15.06
C MET A 236 15.95 -21.76 14.57
N PHE A 237 14.89 -21.48 15.35
CA PHE A 237 13.95 -20.41 15.02
C PHE A 237 14.65 -19.05 14.92
N VAL A 238 15.46 -18.67 15.92
CA VAL A 238 16.18 -17.39 15.93
C VAL A 238 17.11 -17.28 14.72
N GLU A 239 17.82 -18.35 14.38
CA GLU A 239 18.70 -18.39 13.20
C GLU A 239 17.90 -18.07 11.91
N VAL A 240 16.84 -18.82 11.63
CA VAL A 240 16.02 -18.64 10.41
C VAL A 240 15.31 -17.29 10.40
N TYR A 241 14.79 -16.83 11.54
CA TYR A 241 14.10 -15.54 11.65
C TYR A 241 15.07 -14.36 11.42
N SER A 242 16.31 -14.49 11.89
CA SER A 242 17.38 -13.51 11.64
C SER A 242 17.79 -13.49 10.16
N GLU A 243 17.88 -14.67 9.53
CA GLU A 243 18.16 -14.80 8.10
C GLU A 243 17.08 -14.13 7.25
N ILE A 244 15.81 -14.36 7.59
CA ILE A 244 14.67 -13.70 6.93
C ILE A 244 14.80 -12.18 7.08
N ARG A 245 14.99 -11.67 8.30
CA ARG A 245 15.15 -10.23 8.57
C ARG A 245 16.29 -9.63 7.75
N ASN A 246 17.46 -10.27 7.76
CA ASN A 246 18.63 -9.81 7.02
C ASN A 246 18.39 -9.85 5.51
N SER A 247 17.83 -10.93 4.98
CA SER A 247 17.53 -11.05 3.54
C SER A 247 16.55 -9.98 3.05
N LEU A 248 15.55 -9.63 3.85
CA LEU A 248 14.58 -8.57 3.54
C LEU A 248 15.23 -7.19 3.62
N ARG A 249 16.09 -6.94 4.62
CA ARG A 249 16.88 -5.71 4.72
C ARG A 249 17.79 -5.54 3.50
N THR A 250 18.57 -6.56 3.14
CA THR A 250 19.45 -6.54 1.97
C THR A 250 18.68 -6.30 0.68
N LYS A 251 17.51 -6.94 0.49
CA LYS A 251 16.64 -6.70 -0.67
C LYS A 251 16.07 -5.28 -0.70
N ARG A 252 15.78 -4.68 0.46
CA ARG A 252 15.30 -3.29 0.56
C ARG A 252 16.42 -2.29 0.25
N ASP A 253 17.60 -2.51 0.82
CA ASP A 253 18.77 -1.64 0.60
C ASP A 253 19.28 -1.75 -0.84
N LYS A 254 19.19 -2.93 -1.46
CA LYS A 254 19.43 -3.11 -2.89
C LYS A 254 18.44 -2.30 -3.74
N ARG A 255 17.12 -2.40 -3.47
CA ARG A 255 16.10 -1.61 -4.17
C ARG A 255 16.34 -0.11 -4.03
N LYS A 256 16.64 0.39 -2.82
CA LYS A 256 16.99 1.80 -2.60
C LYS A 256 18.23 2.25 -3.36
N ARG A 257 19.27 1.41 -3.44
CA ARG A 257 20.49 1.71 -4.22
C ARG A 257 20.21 1.73 -5.71
N GLU A 258 19.46 0.76 -6.21
CA GLU A 258 19.04 0.68 -7.61
C GLU A 258 18.15 1.86 -8.00
N GLU A 259 17.21 2.26 -7.14
CA GLU A 259 16.38 3.46 -7.34
C GLU A 259 17.22 4.74 -7.39
N LYS A 260 18.18 4.92 -6.47
CA LYS A 260 19.11 6.05 -6.50
C LYS A 260 19.96 6.07 -7.76
N LEU A 261 20.46 4.90 -8.19
CA LEU A 261 21.23 4.79 -9.43
C LEU A 261 20.37 5.11 -10.65
N MET A 262 19.15 4.58 -10.72
CA MET A 262 18.22 4.86 -11.81
C MET A 262 17.84 6.34 -11.89
N ALA A 263 17.71 7.03 -10.75
CA ALA A 263 17.50 8.47 -10.70
C ALA A 263 18.64 9.26 -11.34
N VAL A 264 19.88 8.74 -11.30
CA VAL A 264 21.07 9.36 -11.90
C VAL A 264 21.22 8.96 -13.37
N VAL A 265 21.04 7.67 -13.69
CA VAL A 265 21.26 7.13 -15.05
C VAL A 265 20.13 7.50 -16.01
N ASN A 266 18.88 7.53 -15.54
CA ASN A 266 17.73 7.90 -16.37
C ASN A 266 16.64 8.58 -15.51
N PRO A 267 16.76 9.89 -15.26
CA PRO A 267 15.85 10.64 -14.39
C PRO A 267 14.41 10.63 -14.91
N GLU A 268 14.19 10.71 -16.23
CA GLU A 268 12.86 10.68 -16.84
C GLU A 268 12.15 9.34 -16.64
N ARG A 269 12.86 8.21 -16.80
CA ARG A 269 12.28 6.88 -16.59
C ARG A 269 11.96 6.62 -15.11
N ASN A 270 12.80 7.11 -14.20
CA ASN A 270 12.55 7.03 -12.76
C ASN A 270 11.34 7.88 -12.35
N ALA A 271 11.24 9.10 -12.88
CA ALA A 271 10.09 9.98 -12.71
C ALA A 271 8.79 9.32 -13.20
N LYS A 272 8.76 8.82 -14.45
CA LYS A 272 7.60 8.10 -15.01
C LYS A 272 7.18 6.89 -14.18
N ARG A 273 8.13 6.13 -13.62
CA ARG A 273 7.83 4.97 -12.77
C ARG A 273 7.21 5.39 -11.43
N LYS A 274 7.73 6.43 -10.77
CA LYS A 274 7.13 6.99 -9.55
C LYS A 274 5.73 7.55 -9.81
N LEU A 275 5.52 8.20 -10.96
CA LEU A 275 4.22 8.70 -11.37
C LEU A 275 3.19 7.58 -11.63
N SER A 276 3.64 6.38 -12.01
CA SER A 276 2.77 5.21 -12.28
C SER A 276 2.43 4.42 -11.01
N ASP A 277 3.35 4.25 -10.05
CA ASP A 277 3.12 3.53 -8.79
C ASP A 277 2.16 4.29 -7.85
N ASP A 278 2.09 5.62 -7.97
CA ASP A 278 1.14 6.48 -7.23
C ASP A 278 -0.28 6.45 -7.85
N GLY A 279 -0.43 6.02 -9.11
CA GLY A 279 -1.72 5.91 -9.79
C GLY A 279 -2.50 4.62 -9.45
N ASP A 280 -1.79 3.51 -9.23
CA ASP A 280 -2.40 2.20 -8.91
C ASP A 280 -2.65 1.97 -7.41
N ASN A 281 -2.05 2.78 -6.53
CA ASN A 281 -2.28 2.73 -5.08
C ASN A 281 -3.35 3.71 -4.58
N ALA A 282 -4.12 4.32 -5.48
CA ALA A 282 -5.28 5.13 -5.10
C ALA A 282 -6.36 4.20 -4.52
N THR A 283 -6.30 3.96 -3.21
CA THR A 283 -7.39 3.34 -2.48
C THR A 283 -8.69 4.13 -2.76
N PRO A 284 -9.85 3.47 -2.89
CA PRO A 284 -11.12 4.12 -3.24
C PRO A 284 -11.57 5.26 -2.30
N LEU A 285 -10.82 5.58 -1.25
CA LEU A 285 -11.13 6.52 -0.16
C LEU A 285 -10.35 7.83 -0.23
N ASP A 286 -9.44 8.02 -1.20
CA ASP A 286 -8.57 9.20 -1.23
C ASP A 286 -9.25 10.41 -1.91
N LEU A 287 -9.31 11.56 -1.21
CA LEU A 287 -9.76 12.83 -1.79
C LEU A 287 -8.56 13.62 -2.31
N HIS A 288 -8.59 13.95 -3.61
CA HIS A 288 -7.58 14.79 -4.26
C HIS A 288 -8.16 16.17 -4.62
N PHE A 289 -7.45 17.26 -4.31
CA PHE A 289 -7.80 18.62 -4.74
C PHE A 289 -6.56 19.45 -5.06
N ILE A 290 -6.73 20.51 -5.87
CA ILE A 290 -5.63 21.36 -6.32
C ILE A 290 -5.71 22.72 -5.62
N SER A 291 -4.57 23.28 -5.21
CA SER A 291 -4.48 24.70 -4.82
C SER A 291 -3.56 25.50 -5.75
N VAL A 292 -3.97 26.68 -6.16
CA VAL A 292 -3.23 27.53 -7.09
C VAL A 292 -3.24 29.00 -6.63
N ALA A 293 -2.12 29.69 -6.87
CA ALA A 293 -1.99 31.10 -6.54
C ALA A 293 -2.63 31.97 -7.64
N GLY A 294 -3.25 33.07 -7.23
CA GLY A 294 -3.77 34.08 -8.16
C GLY A 294 -2.67 34.91 -8.82
N GLY A 295 -3.09 36.03 -9.41
CA GLY A 295 -2.19 37.05 -9.93
C GLY A 295 -1.90 36.94 -11.42
N PHE A 296 -1.23 37.99 -11.92
CA PHE A 296 -0.96 38.16 -13.34
C PHE A 296 0.05 37.14 -13.86
N ARG A 297 -0.28 36.50 -14.98
CA ARG A 297 0.60 35.61 -15.74
C ARG A 297 0.55 35.98 -17.22
N PRO A 298 1.68 35.93 -17.95
CA PRO A 298 1.64 35.98 -19.41
C PRO A 298 0.75 34.86 -19.96
N LEU A 299 -0.01 35.14 -21.03
CA LEU A 299 -1.00 34.22 -21.59
C LEU A 299 -0.44 32.81 -21.89
N ASN A 300 0.80 32.74 -22.39
CA ASN A 300 1.49 31.48 -22.67
C ASN A 300 1.78 30.67 -21.40
N HIS A 301 2.18 31.33 -20.30
CA HIS A 301 2.44 30.68 -19.02
C HIS A 301 1.14 30.23 -18.37
N GLN A 302 0.11 31.07 -18.42
CA GLN A 302 -1.22 30.73 -17.95
C GLN A 302 -1.79 29.49 -18.66
N THR A 303 -1.74 29.47 -19.99
CA THR A 303 -2.25 28.34 -20.79
C THR A 303 -1.49 27.05 -20.47
N ARG A 304 -0.16 27.14 -20.31
CA ARG A 304 0.67 25.98 -19.92
C ARG A 304 0.30 25.47 -18.54
N LEU A 305 0.11 26.36 -17.56
CA LEU A 305 -0.25 26.00 -16.19
C LEU A 305 -1.62 25.31 -16.14
N LEU A 306 -2.62 25.85 -16.85
CA LEU A 306 -3.96 25.27 -16.92
C LEU A 306 -3.97 23.87 -17.56
N ARG A 307 -3.23 23.66 -18.67
CA ARG A 307 -3.08 22.32 -19.28
C ARG A 307 -2.41 21.31 -18.34
N LEU A 308 -1.44 21.76 -17.54
CA LEU A 308 -0.80 20.89 -16.56
C LEU A 308 -1.75 20.54 -15.41
N MET A 309 -2.52 21.51 -14.92
CA MET A 309 -3.57 21.28 -13.93
C MET A 309 -4.61 20.30 -14.46
N GLU A 310 -4.97 20.38 -15.73
CA GLU A 310 -5.92 19.47 -16.40
C GLU A 310 -5.43 18.04 -16.40
N LYS A 311 -4.22 17.82 -16.91
CA LYS A 311 -3.60 16.49 -16.94
C LYS A 311 -3.51 15.88 -15.53
N VAL A 312 -3.14 16.69 -14.53
CA VAL A 312 -3.07 16.23 -13.13
C VAL A 312 -4.46 15.97 -12.54
N ALA A 313 -5.43 16.83 -12.81
CA ALA A 313 -6.80 16.66 -12.35
C ALA A 313 -7.42 15.36 -12.88
N GLU A 314 -7.23 15.06 -14.17
CA GLU A 314 -7.71 13.81 -14.78
C GLU A 314 -6.98 12.59 -14.20
N THR A 315 -5.65 12.65 -14.09
CA THR A 315 -4.83 11.52 -13.61
C THR A 315 -5.18 11.13 -12.18
N TYR A 316 -5.31 12.12 -11.28
CA TYR A 316 -5.55 11.90 -9.86
C TYR A 316 -7.03 12.01 -9.47
N LYS A 317 -7.93 12.14 -10.45
CA LYS A 317 -9.38 12.36 -10.25
C LYS A 317 -9.66 13.47 -9.22
N ALA A 318 -8.95 14.59 -9.35
CA ALA A 318 -9.12 15.73 -8.44
C ALA A 318 -10.56 16.24 -8.49
N LYS A 319 -11.10 16.65 -7.33
CA LYS A 319 -12.54 16.97 -7.19
C LYS A 319 -12.85 18.45 -7.30
N PHE A 320 -11.91 19.33 -6.95
CA PHE A 320 -12.09 20.78 -6.96
C PHE A 320 -10.75 21.51 -6.95
N VAL A 321 -10.79 22.81 -7.22
CA VAL A 321 -9.64 23.72 -7.18
C VAL A 321 -9.89 24.81 -6.14
N VAL A 322 -8.88 25.13 -5.33
CA VAL A 322 -8.89 26.22 -4.35
C VAL A 322 -7.91 27.31 -4.80
N SER A 323 -8.41 28.52 -4.99
CA SER A 323 -7.59 29.69 -5.33
C SER A 323 -7.22 30.46 -4.08
N SER A 324 -5.93 30.81 -3.92
CA SER A 324 -5.48 31.69 -2.84
C SER A 324 -5.46 33.17 -3.23
N SER A 325 -6.03 33.56 -4.38
CA SER A 325 -5.96 34.93 -4.91
C SER A 325 -6.60 35.97 -3.98
N GLU A 326 -5.89 37.07 -3.73
CA GLU A 326 -6.43 38.27 -3.08
C GLU A 326 -7.57 38.91 -3.88
N GLN A 327 -7.51 38.82 -5.22
CA GLN A 327 -8.50 39.40 -6.14
C GLN A 327 -9.79 38.57 -6.25
N GLY A 328 -9.80 37.36 -5.67
CA GLY A 328 -11.00 36.53 -5.59
C GLY A 328 -11.57 36.16 -6.96
N GLU A 329 -12.84 36.49 -7.20
CA GLU A 329 -13.55 36.30 -8.47
C GLU A 329 -13.12 37.28 -9.59
N GLU A 330 -12.49 38.40 -9.23
CA GLU A 330 -11.99 39.41 -10.19
C GLU A 330 -10.59 39.05 -10.72
N ASP A 331 -10.01 37.97 -10.20
CA ASP A 331 -8.70 37.50 -10.61
C ASP A 331 -8.68 37.11 -12.09
N SER A 332 -7.84 37.81 -12.86
CA SER A 332 -7.68 37.56 -14.29
C SER A 332 -7.30 36.11 -14.61
N PHE A 333 -6.60 35.42 -13.70
CA PHE A 333 -6.24 34.02 -13.91
C PHE A 333 -7.45 33.10 -13.80
N LEU A 334 -8.32 33.32 -12.81
CA LEU A 334 -9.59 32.59 -12.66
C LEU A 334 -10.59 32.86 -13.80
N GLN A 335 -10.75 34.12 -14.22
CA GLN A 335 -11.66 34.47 -15.32
C GLN A 335 -11.23 33.83 -16.64
N ASN A 336 -9.94 33.79 -16.89
CA ASN A 336 -9.38 33.10 -18.04
C ASN A 336 -9.44 31.58 -17.88
N ALA A 337 -9.23 31.02 -16.68
CA ALA A 337 -9.38 29.58 -16.45
C ALA A 337 -10.82 29.10 -16.73
N THR A 338 -11.82 29.85 -16.25
CA THR A 338 -13.24 29.55 -16.47
C THR A 338 -13.69 29.79 -17.91
N ARG A 339 -13.01 30.67 -18.67
CA ARG A 339 -13.29 30.94 -20.11
C ARG A 339 -12.52 30.04 -21.09
N LEU A 340 -11.24 29.75 -20.83
CA LEU A 340 -10.34 28.99 -21.72
C LEU A 340 -10.40 27.47 -21.48
N SER A 341 -10.76 27.02 -20.26
CA SER A 341 -10.85 25.60 -19.92
C SER A 341 -12.31 25.18 -19.75
N SER A 342 -12.98 24.93 -20.88
CA SER A 342 -14.11 23.99 -20.93
C SER A 342 -13.68 22.54 -20.58
N SER A 343 -12.38 22.32 -20.40
CA SER A 343 -11.73 21.03 -20.15
C SER A 343 -11.55 20.68 -18.66
N LEU A 344 -11.16 21.65 -17.82
CA LEU A 344 -11.07 21.49 -16.36
C LEU A 344 -12.48 21.59 -15.75
N LYS A 345 -13.32 20.56 -15.93
CA LYS A 345 -14.72 20.50 -15.43
C LYS A 345 -14.81 20.36 -13.90
N LEU A 346 -13.96 21.06 -13.16
CA LEU A 346 -13.92 21.05 -11.71
C LEU A 346 -14.47 22.37 -11.13
N PRO A 347 -15.19 22.32 -10.00
CA PRO A 347 -15.59 23.53 -9.29
C PRO A 347 -14.36 24.26 -8.73
N TRP A 348 -14.36 25.59 -8.88
CA TRP A 348 -13.34 26.49 -8.34
C TRP A 348 -13.88 27.23 -7.11
N TYR A 349 -13.14 27.19 -6.02
CA TYR A 349 -13.44 27.91 -4.79
C TYR A 349 -12.43 29.03 -4.59
N THR A 350 -12.93 30.25 -4.47
CA THR A 350 -12.14 31.47 -4.29
C THR A 350 -12.87 32.43 -3.35
N ARG A 351 -12.20 33.51 -2.97
CA ARG A 351 -12.81 34.60 -2.20
C ARG A 351 -13.91 35.30 -3.00
N LYS A 352 -15.08 35.53 -2.38
CA LYS A 352 -16.17 36.35 -2.94
C LYS A 352 -15.99 37.85 -2.63
N LYS A 353 -16.47 38.69 -3.55
CA LYS A 353 -16.42 40.15 -3.43
C LYS A 353 -17.25 40.63 -2.23
N GLY A 354 -16.69 41.54 -1.42
CA GLY A 354 -17.40 42.25 -0.35
C GLY A 354 -17.55 41.49 0.99
N SER A 355 -17.16 40.22 1.08
CA SER A 355 -17.14 39.48 2.35
C SER A 355 -15.72 39.44 2.92
N GLY A 356 -15.52 39.99 4.12
CA GLY A 356 -14.22 39.90 4.83
C GLY A 356 -13.80 38.46 5.15
N TYR A 357 -14.80 37.58 5.30
CA TYR A 357 -14.61 36.14 5.49
C TYR A 357 -15.67 35.38 4.70
N PHE A 358 -15.25 34.33 4.02
CA PHE A 358 -16.15 33.47 3.23
C PHE A 358 -15.93 32.00 3.60
N ARG A 359 -17.02 31.24 3.78
CA ARG A 359 -16.99 29.82 4.10
C ARG A 359 -17.65 29.05 2.97
N GLU A 360 -16.96 28.03 2.48
CA GLU A 360 -17.53 27.02 1.60
C GLU A 360 -17.59 25.68 2.33
N HIS A 361 -18.76 25.06 2.32
CA HIS A 361 -18.98 23.75 2.94
C HIS A 361 -19.08 22.67 1.85
N ILE A 362 -18.09 21.79 1.81
CA ILE A 362 -17.96 20.76 0.78
C ILE A 362 -18.28 19.40 1.41
N LYS A 363 -19.34 18.75 0.92
CA LYS A 363 -19.67 17.38 1.31
C LYS A 363 -18.66 16.40 0.71
N MET A 364 -18.13 15.51 1.55
CA MET A 364 -17.17 14.51 1.10
C MET A 364 -17.86 13.30 0.48
N PRO A 365 -17.23 12.65 -0.51
CA PRO A 365 -17.82 11.50 -1.22
C PRO A 365 -18.05 10.26 -0.36
N PHE A 366 -17.46 10.16 0.83
CA PHE A 366 -17.49 8.94 1.68
C PHE A 366 -18.05 9.19 3.08
N GLY A 367 -18.77 10.30 3.29
CA GLY A 367 -19.23 10.75 4.61
C GLY A 367 -18.29 11.81 5.20
N GLY A 368 -18.87 12.71 5.99
CA GLY A 368 -18.19 13.88 6.55
C GLY A 368 -18.16 15.10 5.62
N SER A 369 -17.53 16.18 6.10
CA SER A 369 -17.53 17.48 5.43
C SER A 369 -16.24 18.27 5.64
N LEU A 370 -15.88 19.05 4.61
CA LEU A 370 -14.75 19.98 4.64
C LEU A 370 -15.27 21.40 4.54
N ASP A 371 -14.85 22.22 5.50
CA ASP A 371 -15.04 23.65 5.47
C ASP A 371 -13.76 24.35 4.99
N VAL A 372 -13.90 25.12 3.92
CA VAL A 372 -12.84 26.00 3.41
C VAL A 372 -13.21 27.44 3.76
N VAL A 373 -12.40 28.06 4.60
CA VAL A 373 -12.60 29.44 5.07
C VAL A 373 -11.57 30.36 4.42
N PHE A 374 -12.03 31.29 3.60
CA PHE A 374 -11.19 32.30 2.97
C PHE A 374 -11.12 33.54 3.87
N VAL A 375 -9.89 34.02 4.10
CA VAL A 375 -9.58 35.13 5.00
C VAL A 375 -8.88 36.24 4.23
N ASP A 376 -9.34 37.48 4.42
CA ASP A 376 -8.66 38.66 3.91
C ASP A 376 -7.46 39.06 4.78
N THR A 377 -6.30 38.48 4.52
CA THR A 377 -5.10 38.76 5.32
C THR A 377 -4.38 40.05 4.90
N GLY A 378 -4.59 40.53 3.67
CA GLY A 378 -3.95 41.74 3.14
C GLY A 378 -4.33 42.98 3.95
N SER A 379 -5.63 43.08 4.25
CA SER A 379 -6.20 44.12 5.12
C SER A 379 -5.69 44.06 6.57
N LEU A 380 -5.24 42.89 7.06
CA LEU A 380 -4.69 42.75 8.43
C LEU A 380 -3.27 43.32 8.56
N LYS A 381 -2.46 43.33 7.49
CA LYS A 381 -1.05 43.76 7.55
C LYS A 381 -0.87 45.26 7.36
N GLN A 382 -1.68 45.89 6.51
CA GLN A 382 -1.58 47.31 6.19
C GLN A 382 -1.84 48.22 7.41
N GLU A 383 -2.61 47.74 8.40
CA GLU A 383 -2.87 48.49 9.64
C GLU A 383 -1.84 48.28 10.75
N VAL A 384 -1.14 47.13 10.78
CA VAL A 384 -0.10 46.84 11.80
C VAL A 384 1.12 47.75 11.64
N LEU A 385 1.37 48.25 10.42
CA LEU A 385 2.40 49.25 10.14
C LEU A 385 2.03 50.64 10.71
N GLY A 386 0.78 50.86 11.13
CA GLY A 386 0.27 52.12 11.70
C GLY A 386 0.40 52.27 13.23
N GLY A 387 0.98 51.29 13.94
CA GLY A 387 1.35 51.39 15.37
C GLY A 387 0.21 51.43 16.38
N ALA A 388 -1.03 51.13 15.98
CA ALA A 388 -2.15 50.93 16.89
C ALA A 388 -2.95 49.70 16.45
N VAL A 389 -3.25 48.80 17.39
CA VAL A 389 -4.20 47.71 17.17
C VAL A 389 -5.58 48.33 16.93
N ASN A 390 -5.93 48.55 15.66
CA ASN A 390 -7.13 49.24 15.28
C ASN A 390 -8.39 48.42 15.64
N ALA A 391 -9.51 49.08 15.97
CA ALA A 391 -10.78 48.41 16.28
C ALA A 391 -11.24 47.46 15.17
N TYR A 392 -10.82 47.73 13.93
CA TYR A 392 -11.02 46.90 12.75
C TYR A 392 -10.33 45.53 12.83
N MET A 393 -9.04 45.46 13.23
CA MET A 393 -8.34 44.18 13.42
C MET A 393 -9.02 43.29 14.47
N ILE A 394 -9.48 43.88 15.57
CA ILE A 394 -10.22 43.15 16.61
C ILE A 394 -11.55 42.64 16.05
N SER A 395 -12.22 43.44 15.21
CA SER A 395 -13.44 43.04 14.51
C SER A 395 -13.19 41.87 13.55
N GLN A 396 -12.08 41.90 12.80
CA GLN A 396 -11.65 40.82 11.90
C GLN A 396 -11.38 39.53 12.69
N LEU A 397 -10.53 39.56 13.73
CA LEU A 397 -10.26 38.39 14.57
C LEU A 397 -11.52 37.84 15.27
N LYS A 398 -12.45 38.71 15.69
CA LYS A 398 -13.76 38.30 16.20
C LYS A 398 -14.63 37.67 15.11
N GLY A 399 -14.59 38.19 13.88
CA GLY A 399 -15.26 37.62 12.71
C GLY A 399 -14.76 36.23 12.37
N LEU A 400 -13.44 36.05 12.29
CA LEU A 400 -12.79 34.75 12.12
C LEU A 400 -13.19 33.77 13.23
N THR A 401 -13.15 34.22 14.48
CA THR A 401 -13.56 33.44 15.65
C THR A 401 -15.02 33.00 15.54
N ARG A 402 -15.92 33.89 15.10
CA ARG A 402 -17.34 33.58 14.92
C ARG A 402 -17.54 32.52 13.84
N ILE A 403 -16.83 32.63 12.72
CA ILE A 403 -16.95 31.68 11.60
C ILE A 403 -16.36 30.33 11.99
N LEU A 404 -15.16 30.28 12.55
CA LEU A 404 -14.55 29.02 13.01
C LEU A 404 -15.34 28.35 14.13
N LYS A 405 -16.10 29.12 14.93
CA LYS A 405 -17.03 28.57 15.93
C LYS A 405 -18.32 28.00 15.29
N ALA A 406 -18.77 28.57 14.17
CA ALA A 406 -19.95 28.13 13.43
C ALA A 406 -19.65 27.00 12.42
N VAL A 407 -18.38 26.70 12.20
CA VAL A 407 -17.88 25.62 11.34
C VAL A 407 -18.06 24.28 12.07
N ASP A 408 -18.86 23.41 11.48
CA ASP A 408 -19.20 22.06 11.97
C ASP A 408 -18.56 20.96 11.14
N GLY A 409 -17.79 21.30 10.10
CA GLY A 409 -17.09 20.32 9.29
C GLY A 409 -15.97 19.60 10.03
N ASP A 410 -15.80 18.33 9.64
CA ASP A 410 -14.80 17.40 10.17
C ASP A 410 -13.38 17.86 9.80
N TRP A 411 -13.25 18.55 8.67
CA TRP A 411 -12.02 19.14 8.18
C TRP A 411 -12.15 20.64 7.98
N ARG A 412 -11.10 21.39 8.34
CA ARG A 412 -11.07 22.85 8.30
C ARG A 412 -9.81 23.32 7.62
N ILE A 413 -9.97 23.90 6.43
CA ILE A 413 -8.90 24.55 5.69
C ILE A 413 -9.13 26.05 5.77
N VAL A 414 -8.10 26.81 6.11
CA VAL A 414 -8.11 28.26 6.02
C VAL A 414 -7.20 28.71 4.89
N VAL A 415 -7.69 29.61 4.03
CA VAL A 415 -6.95 30.14 2.88
C VAL A 415 -6.78 31.64 3.06
N GLY A 416 -5.55 32.12 2.99
CA GLY A 416 -5.20 33.54 3.05
C GLY A 416 -4.06 33.86 2.10
N SER A 417 -3.76 35.14 1.92
CA SER A 417 -2.70 35.58 1.02
C SER A 417 -1.37 35.83 1.73
N ASP A 418 -1.40 36.24 3.01
CA ASP A 418 -0.23 36.65 3.76
C ASP A 418 0.27 35.58 4.72
N PRO A 419 1.58 35.61 5.04
CA PRO A 419 2.19 34.64 5.91
C PRO A 419 2.02 35.06 7.36
N LEU A 420 0.79 34.98 7.89
CA LEU A 420 0.48 35.36 9.27
C LEU A 420 1.14 34.46 10.32
N LEU A 421 1.76 33.34 9.91
CA LEU A 421 2.45 32.38 10.76
C LEU A 421 3.99 32.58 10.78
N ALA A 422 4.52 33.55 10.02
CA ALA A 422 5.95 33.68 9.76
C ALA A 422 6.61 34.85 10.49
N TYR A 423 6.82 34.74 11.81
CA TYR A 423 7.62 35.73 12.53
C TYR A 423 8.54 35.10 13.57
N THR A 424 9.74 34.71 13.16
CA THR A 424 10.80 34.34 14.12
C THR A 424 12.14 35.05 13.93
N LEU A 425 12.38 35.86 12.88
CA LEU A 425 13.75 36.32 12.61
C LEU A 425 13.95 37.75 12.08
N THR A 426 12.95 38.63 12.10
CA THR A 426 13.15 40.04 11.71
C THR A 426 12.94 40.99 12.88
N LYS A 427 13.74 42.08 12.91
CA LYS A 427 13.68 43.20 13.85
C LYS A 427 12.38 44.03 13.68
N GLU A 428 11.23 43.38 13.61
CA GLU A 428 9.92 44.04 13.56
C GLU A 428 9.37 44.29 14.98
N PRO A 429 8.52 45.32 15.15
CA PRO A 429 7.93 45.71 16.43
C PRO A 429 7.17 44.57 17.15
N GLU A 430 6.97 44.68 18.47
CA GLU A 430 6.29 43.66 19.31
C GLU A 430 4.83 43.39 18.89
N GLU A 431 4.16 44.37 18.28
CA GLU A 431 2.75 44.31 17.91
C GLU A 431 2.41 43.29 16.79
N PRO A 432 3.10 43.24 15.63
CA PRO A 432 2.88 42.20 14.60
C PRO A 432 3.04 40.78 15.15
N LYS A 433 3.98 40.57 16.08
CA LYS A 433 4.19 39.27 16.75
C LYS A 433 2.99 38.87 17.60
N ARG A 434 2.32 39.83 18.25
CA ARG A 434 1.13 39.60 19.07
C ARG A 434 -0.07 39.18 18.23
N VAL A 435 -0.26 39.80 17.07
CA VAL A 435 -1.33 39.47 16.11
C VAL A 435 -1.12 38.07 15.54
N ALA A 436 0.09 37.75 15.07
CA ALA A 436 0.45 36.43 14.57
C ALA A 436 0.22 35.31 15.60
N ARG A 437 0.61 35.55 16.87
CA ARG A 437 0.33 34.63 17.99
C ARG A 437 -1.16 34.45 18.23
N THR A 438 -1.94 35.53 18.20
CA THR A 438 -3.40 35.48 18.41
C THR A 438 -4.08 34.72 17.28
N PHE A 439 -3.67 34.94 16.03
CA PHE A 439 -4.16 34.22 14.86
C PHE A 439 -3.85 32.72 14.98
N HIS A 440 -2.61 32.36 15.31
CA HIS A 440 -2.21 30.97 15.56
C HIS A 440 -3.04 30.31 16.67
N GLN A 441 -3.23 31.01 17.81
CA GLN A 441 -4.05 30.50 18.92
C GLN A 441 -5.50 30.25 18.53
N ILE A 442 -6.11 31.13 17.72
CA ILE A 442 -7.46 30.95 17.20
C ILE A 442 -7.52 29.70 16.31
N MET A 443 -6.58 29.56 15.36
CA MET A 443 -6.53 28.40 14.46
C MET A 443 -6.39 27.08 15.21
N THR A 444 -5.48 27.01 16.18
CA THR A 444 -5.27 25.83 17.01
C THR A 444 -6.48 25.53 17.89
N LYS A 445 -7.07 26.55 18.53
CA LYS A 445 -8.25 26.40 19.40
C LYS A 445 -9.47 25.82 18.67
N TYR A 446 -9.68 26.23 17.42
CA TYR A 446 -10.78 25.75 16.60
C TYR A 446 -10.37 24.63 15.64
N GLY A 447 -9.26 23.93 15.90
CA GLY A 447 -8.91 22.69 15.21
C GLY A 447 -8.70 22.84 13.70
N VAL A 448 -8.12 23.94 13.23
CA VAL A 448 -7.82 24.12 11.80
C VAL A 448 -6.70 23.17 11.38
N ASN A 449 -6.96 22.32 10.38
CA ASN A 449 -6.03 21.29 9.93
C ASN A 449 -4.93 21.86 9.02
N LEU A 450 -5.28 22.85 8.20
CA LEU A 450 -4.40 23.38 7.16
C LEU A 450 -4.63 24.87 6.93
N TYR A 451 -3.54 25.64 6.90
CA TYR A 451 -3.51 27.01 6.42
C TYR A 451 -2.77 27.08 5.07
N ILE A 452 -3.46 27.53 4.02
CA ILE A 452 -2.90 27.77 2.69
C ILE A 452 -2.63 29.27 2.54
N SER A 453 -1.39 29.61 2.21
CA SER A 453 -0.91 30.98 2.06
C SER A 453 -0.40 31.22 0.64
N GLU A 454 -0.63 32.40 0.09
CA GLU A 454 0.01 32.81 -1.17
C GLU A 454 1.47 33.22 -0.94
N LYS A 455 1.78 33.88 0.18
CA LYS A 455 3.12 34.37 0.55
C LYS A 455 3.81 33.46 1.59
N GLY A 456 5.14 33.56 1.72
CA GLY A 456 5.99 32.54 2.38
C GLY A 456 5.73 32.21 3.87
N CYS A 457 5.39 30.96 4.17
CA CYS A 457 5.33 30.39 5.53
C CYS A 457 6.75 30.08 6.04
N THR A 458 7.19 30.61 7.20
CA THR A 458 8.39 30.07 7.87
C THR A 458 8.03 28.87 8.74
N ARG A 459 8.91 27.85 8.72
CA ARG A 459 8.75 26.61 9.49
C ARG A 459 9.07 26.91 10.96
N GLY A 460 8.05 27.32 11.72
CA GLY A 460 8.14 27.43 13.18
C GLY A 460 8.34 26.06 13.82
N GLY A 461 9.22 25.99 14.83
CA GLY A 461 9.64 24.77 15.49
C GLY A 461 8.51 23.98 16.18
N SER A 462 8.74 22.68 16.27
CA SER A 462 8.09 21.64 17.09
C SER A 462 6.98 22.13 18.04
N ASN A 463 5.73 22.14 17.55
CA ASN A 463 4.57 21.62 18.27
C ASN A 463 3.42 21.40 17.26
N GLU A 464 2.97 20.16 17.21
CA GLU A 464 2.26 19.52 16.09
C GLU A 464 0.73 19.75 16.11
N SER A 465 0.22 20.85 15.57
CA SER A 465 -1.25 20.92 15.32
C SER A 465 -1.65 21.64 14.04
N LEU A 466 -0.96 22.71 13.63
CA LEU A 466 -1.35 23.51 12.46
C LEU A 466 -0.30 23.43 11.33
N THR A 467 -0.72 22.95 10.15
CA THR A 467 0.15 22.91 8.95
C THR A 467 -0.01 24.17 8.11
N CYS A 468 1.08 24.92 7.85
CA CYS A 468 1.10 26.06 6.90
C CYS A 468 1.71 25.62 5.56
N ILE A 469 1.09 25.99 4.44
CA ILE A 469 1.58 25.68 3.09
C ILE A 469 1.55 26.94 2.23
N THR A 470 2.67 27.26 1.59
CA THR A 470 2.75 28.33 0.59
C THR A 470 2.53 27.77 -0.81
N VAL A 471 1.62 28.38 -1.56
CA VAL A 471 1.40 28.06 -2.98
C VAL A 471 2.50 28.71 -3.83
N PRO A 472 3.12 27.98 -4.78
CA PRO A 472 4.16 28.57 -5.64
C PRO A 472 3.62 29.74 -6.48
N ASN A 473 4.29 30.90 -6.42
CA ASN A 473 3.97 32.08 -7.23
C ASN A 473 5.27 32.81 -7.62
N GLN A 474 5.29 33.47 -8.80
CA GLN A 474 6.43 34.21 -9.36
C GLN A 474 6.71 35.56 -8.67
N GLN A 475 5.79 36.09 -7.84
CA GLN A 475 5.85 37.48 -7.37
C GLN A 475 6.86 37.82 -6.26
N GLU A 476 7.55 36.87 -5.61
CA GLU A 476 8.54 37.21 -4.57
C GLU A 476 9.92 37.55 -5.17
N ASN A 477 10.04 38.71 -5.81
CA ASN A 477 11.33 39.34 -6.13
C ASN A 477 11.31 40.83 -5.78
N GLN A 478 11.16 41.17 -4.50
CA GLN A 478 11.53 42.52 -3.99
C GLN A 478 11.70 42.48 -2.46
N GLY A 479 12.93 42.16 -2.01
CA GLY A 479 13.39 42.26 -0.62
C GLY A 479 14.90 41.96 -0.51
N PRO A 480 15.69 42.71 0.28
CA PRO A 480 17.14 42.75 0.09
C PRO A 480 17.91 41.61 0.76
N THR A 481 18.92 41.12 0.02
CA THR A 481 20.18 40.48 0.46
C THR A 481 20.12 39.21 1.33
N ASN A 482 20.26 38.02 0.69
CA ASN A 482 21.49 37.21 0.66
C ASN A 482 21.22 35.72 0.38
N ASN A 483 22.00 35.17 -0.56
CA ASN A 483 22.37 33.77 -0.76
C ASN A 483 21.26 32.70 -0.82
N SER A 484 20.45 32.75 -1.88
CA SER A 484 20.19 31.65 -2.81
C SER A 484 18.98 32.01 -3.67
N LYS A 485 19.23 32.71 -4.78
CA LYS A 485 18.21 32.90 -5.83
C LYS A 485 17.93 31.54 -6.46
N ARG A 486 17.10 30.72 -5.83
CA ARG A 486 16.30 29.73 -6.56
C ARG A 486 15.15 30.53 -7.14
N GLU A 487 15.13 30.71 -8.46
CA GLU A 487 13.91 31.13 -9.14
C GLU A 487 12.78 30.19 -8.69
N ARG A 488 11.83 30.71 -7.90
CA ARG A 488 10.63 29.93 -7.59
C ARG A 488 9.82 29.86 -8.88
N GLU A 489 9.72 28.66 -9.44
CA GLU A 489 8.91 28.41 -10.62
C GLU A 489 7.41 28.51 -10.28
N ASP A 490 6.65 29.15 -11.17
CA ASP A 490 5.18 29.23 -11.11
C ASP A 490 4.57 27.82 -11.09
N GLY A 491 3.52 27.60 -10.29
CA GLY A 491 2.97 26.27 -10.13
C GLY A 491 1.72 26.17 -9.27
N PHE A 492 1.29 24.94 -9.04
CA PHE A 492 0.16 24.58 -8.20
C PHE A 492 0.53 23.40 -7.29
N LEU A 493 -0.29 23.12 -6.29
CA LEU A 493 -0.11 21.99 -5.39
C LEU A 493 -1.26 21.01 -5.54
N LEU A 494 -0.94 19.72 -5.52
CA LEU A 494 -1.90 18.63 -5.41
C LEU A 494 -1.92 18.16 -3.95
N HIS A 495 -3.11 18.15 -3.36
CA HIS A 495 -3.35 17.73 -1.98
C HIS A 495 -4.06 16.39 -1.98
N ARG A 496 -3.64 15.49 -1.09
CA ARG A 496 -4.31 14.20 -0.83
C ARG A 496 -4.74 14.11 0.63
N VAL A 497 -6.04 13.94 0.84
CA VAL A 497 -6.62 13.66 2.17
C VAL A 497 -6.95 12.18 2.21
N THR A 498 -6.28 11.43 3.09
CA THR A 498 -6.50 9.99 3.29
C THR A 498 -7.18 9.73 4.63
N TYR A 499 -8.19 8.85 4.64
CA TYR A 499 -8.97 8.48 5.82
C TYR A 499 -8.63 7.06 6.26
N THR A 500 -8.66 6.83 7.57
CA THR A 500 -8.81 5.49 8.15
C THR A 500 -10.19 5.42 8.78
N ILE A 501 -10.95 4.37 8.47
CA ILE A 501 -12.33 4.18 8.92
C ILE A 501 -12.35 2.88 9.75
N ASN A 502 -12.96 2.89 10.93
CA ASN A 502 -13.13 1.69 11.74
C ASN A 502 -14.26 0.81 11.20
N SER A 503 -14.43 -0.35 11.82
CA SER A 503 -15.49 -1.30 11.50
C SER A 503 -16.91 -0.79 11.75
N SER A 504 -17.11 0.31 12.48
CA SER A 504 -18.40 0.99 12.65
C SER A 504 -18.70 2.03 11.56
N GLY A 505 -17.78 2.28 10.63
CA GLY A 505 -17.93 3.30 9.59
C GLY A 505 -17.54 4.72 10.04
N GLU A 506 -16.91 4.85 11.21
CA GLU A 506 -16.43 6.12 11.76
C GLU A 506 -14.95 6.35 11.39
N VAL A 507 -14.61 7.59 11.10
CA VAL A 507 -13.26 8.00 10.72
C VAL A 507 -12.36 8.06 11.97
N ILE A 508 -11.28 7.26 12.02
CA ILE A 508 -10.38 7.09 13.19
C ILE A 508 -9.18 8.05 13.15
N ASP A 509 -8.50 8.13 12.00
CA ASP A 509 -7.27 8.91 11.80
C ASP A 509 -7.22 9.42 10.36
N THR A 510 -6.84 10.68 10.21
CA THR A 510 -6.87 11.38 8.92
C THR A 510 -5.54 12.07 8.67
N LYS A 511 -4.85 11.67 7.60
CA LYS A 511 -3.52 12.19 7.24
C LYS A 511 -3.59 13.04 5.98
N LEU A 512 -3.09 14.28 6.07
CA LEU A 512 -2.83 15.11 4.89
C LEU A 512 -1.46 14.76 4.33
N VAL A 513 -1.42 14.08 3.18
CA VAL A 513 -0.17 13.73 2.51
C VAL A 513 0.06 14.73 1.38
N LYS A 514 1.21 15.40 1.42
CA LYS A 514 1.65 16.30 0.32
C LYS A 514 2.25 15.46 -0.79
N GLN A 515 1.73 15.56 -2.01
CA GLN A 515 2.47 15.16 -3.21
C GLN A 515 3.18 16.39 -3.76
N LYS A 516 4.52 16.42 -3.65
CA LYS A 516 5.33 17.48 -4.24
C LYS A 516 5.40 17.25 -5.75
N GLY A 517 4.71 18.09 -6.52
CA GLY A 517 4.87 18.19 -7.96
C GLY A 517 6.24 18.78 -8.32
N LYS A 518 7.27 17.93 -8.40
CA LYS A 518 8.40 18.01 -9.35
C LYS A 518 9.40 16.89 -9.08
N GLU A 519 9.29 15.80 -9.83
CA GLU A 519 10.42 15.20 -10.55
C GLU A 519 9.88 14.91 -11.96
N THR A 520 10.06 15.89 -12.85
CA THR A 520 9.91 15.84 -14.34
C THR A 520 8.66 15.18 -14.94
N ILE A 521 7.72 16.02 -15.39
CA ILE A 521 6.68 15.71 -16.40
C ILE A 521 7.34 15.33 -17.73
#